data_AF-A0A1Y3NC74-F1
#
_entry.id   AF-A0A1Y3NC74-F1
#
_cell.length_a   1.000
_cell.length_b   1.000
_cell.length_c   1.000
_cell.angle_alpha   90.00
_cell.angle_beta   90.00
_cell.angle_gamma   90.00
#
_symmetry.space_group_name_H-M   'P 1'
#
loop_
_entity.id
_entity.type
_entity.pdbx_description
1 polymer ?
#
loop_
_entity_poly.entity_id
_entity_poly.type
_entity_poly.pdbx_seq_one_letter_code
_entity_poly.pdbx_strand_id
1 'polypeptide(L)'
;RFDSNFVDYNENLFDDIKKKHPDCITLEMETFGLFHLAKCCSSTYHKKDEPKSKKVKKVNSNEIKTAATTMIFANRVNNTFISSEKIPILQDKMIKSILDSLIQINLGEEKDLQPVEGSVWESMVKDFQN
;
A
#
# COMPACT_ATOMS: atom_id res chain seq x y z
N ARG A 1 6.05 -6.47 25.43
CA ARG A 1 6.75 -7.75 25.62
C ARG A 1 8.16 -7.37 26.00
N PHE A 2 8.62 -7.80 27.17
CA PHE A 2 10.00 -7.57 27.60
C PHE A 2 10.81 -8.78 27.15
N ASP A 3 11.84 -8.57 26.34
CA ASP A 3 12.78 -9.60 25.93
C ASP A 3 14.13 -9.30 26.58
N SER A 4 14.57 -10.12 27.53
CA SER A 4 15.80 -9.88 28.29
C SER A 4 17.07 -9.97 27.44
N ASN A 5 16.97 -10.48 26.21
CA ASN A 5 18.10 -10.56 25.29
C ASN A 5 18.41 -9.20 24.62
N PHE A 6 17.48 -8.25 24.68
CA PHE A 6 17.59 -6.97 23.99
C PHE A 6 17.24 -5.80 24.91
N VAL A 7 18.03 -4.73 24.86
CA VAL A 7 17.75 -3.48 25.58
C VAL A 7 16.98 -2.55 24.65
N ASP A 8 15.70 -2.85 24.43
CA ASP A 8 14.88 -2.17 23.41
C ASP A 8 14.31 -0.81 23.85
N TYR A 9 14.29 -0.51 25.16
CA TYR A 9 13.67 0.69 25.74
C TYR A 9 12.24 0.98 25.22
N ASN A 10 11.49 -0.07 24.87
CA ASN A 10 10.18 0.02 24.22
C ASN A 10 8.98 -0.19 25.16
N GLU A 11 9.22 -0.15 26.47
CA GLU A 11 8.24 -0.48 27.52
C GLU A 11 6.97 0.35 27.43
N ASN A 12 7.12 1.66 27.17
CA ASN A 12 6.01 2.61 27.08
C ASN A 12 5.55 2.89 25.64
N LEU A 13 6.15 2.22 24.64
CA LEU A 13 5.96 2.54 23.22
C LEU A 13 4.48 2.54 22.82
N PHE A 14 3.69 1.57 23.27
CA PHE A 14 2.27 1.48 22.92
C PHE A 14 1.44 2.59 23.58
N ASP A 15 1.76 2.97 24.80
CA ASP A 15 1.05 4.04 25.51
C ASP A 15 1.38 5.40 24.90
N ASP A 16 2.65 5.61 24.53
CA ASP A 16 3.11 6.80 23.81
C ASP A 16 2.43 6.93 22.44
N ILE A 17 2.34 5.83 21.67
CA ILE A 17 1.65 5.81 20.37
C ILE A 17 0.17 6.18 20.56
N LYS A 18 -0.55 5.54 21.50
CA LYS A 18 -1.97 5.84 21.75
C LYS A 18 -2.20 7.29 22.20
N LYS A 19 -1.30 7.83 23.02
CA LYS A 19 -1.38 9.22 23.49
C LYS A 19 -1.13 10.20 22.36
N LYS A 20 -0.15 9.92 21.49
CA LYS A 20 0.23 10.81 20.39
C LYS A 20 -0.71 10.71 19.19
N HIS A 21 -1.23 9.51 18.93
CA HIS A 21 -2.08 9.16 17.80
C HIS A 21 -3.30 8.36 18.31
N PRO A 22 -4.28 9.02 18.95
CA PRO A 22 -5.46 8.34 19.51
C PRO A 22 -6.36 7.70 18.43
N ASP A 23 -6.18 8.11 17.18
CA ASP A 23 -6.82 7.59 15.97
C ASP A 23 -6.06 6.41 15.34
N CYS A 24 -4.94 5.97 15.93
CA CYS A 24 -4.21 4.79 15.46
C CYS A 24 -5.02 3.51 15.71
N ILE A 25 -5.48 2.87 14.64
CA ILE A 25 -6.31 1.66 14.69
C ILE A 25 -5.48 0.38 14.54
N THR A 26 -4.42 0.41 13.71
CA THR A 26 -3.64 -0.76 13.33
C THR A 26 -2.14 -0.51 13.43
N LEU A 27 -1.38 -1.58 13.66
CA LEU A 27 0.08 -1.60 13.61
C LEU A 27 0.52 -2.82 12.80
N GLU A 28 1.25 -2.56 11.72
CA GLU A 28 1.80 -3.54 10.77
C GLU A 28 3.14 -3.00 10.23
N MET A 29 3.75 -3.62 9.22
CA MET A 29 5.14 -3.36 8.86
C MET A 29 5.36 -2.81 7.44
N GLU A 30 4.33 -2.73 6.59
CA GLU A 30 4.50 -2.51 5.15
C GLU A 30 3.72 -1.31 4.59
N THR A 31 2.53 -1.02 5.13
CA THR A 31 1.56 -0.08 4.55
C THR A 31 2.12 1.34 4.44
N PHE A 32 2.87 1.79 5.44
CA PHE A 32 3.54 3.09 5.36
C PHE A 32 4.49 3.18 4.17
N GLY A 33 5.32 2.16 3.95
CA GLY A 33 6.27 2.12 2.84
C GLY A 33 5.56 2.12 1.49
N LEU A 34 4.52 1.31 1.34
CA LEU A 34 3.68 1.25 0.13
C LEU A 34 3.10 2.63 -0.22
N PHE A 35 2.49 3.32 0.75
CA PHE A 35 1.89 4.63 0.52
C PHE A 35 2.93 5.71 0.26
N HIS A 36 4.07 5.66 0.96
CA HIS A 36 5.16 6.60 0.75
C HIS A 36 5.73 6.48 -0.67
N LEU A 37 6.03 5.26 -1.14
CA LEU A 37 6.57 5.03 -2.49
C LEU A 37 5.60 5.46 -3.58
N ALA A 38 4.31 5.12 -3.44
CA ALA A 38 3.27 5.54 -4.37
C ALA A 38 3.17 7.07 -4.52
N LYS A 39 3.26 7.78 -3.39
CA LYS A 39 3.31 9.25 -3.36
C LYS A 39 4.58 9.79 -4.02
N CYS A 40 5.72 9.13 -3.83
CA CYS A 40 6.99 9.52 -4.44
C CYS A 40 6.99 9.33 -5.97
N CYS A 41 6.39 8.26 -6.50
CA CYS A 41 6.26 8.03 -7.95
C CYS A 41 5.51 9.18 -8.65
N SER A 42 4.48 9.69 -7.99
CA SER A 42 3.68 10.84 -8.46
C SER A 42 4.49 12.14 -8.55
N SER A 43 5.61 12.25 -7.81
CA SER A 43 6.42 13.47 -7.69
C SER A 43 7.70 13.48 -8.53
N THR A 44 8.20 12.34 -9.01
CA THR A 44 9.56 12.22 -9.59
C THR A 44 9.59 12.10 -11.11
N TYR A 45 8.51 11.69 -11.76
CA TYR A 45 8.52 11.41 -13.21
C TYR A 45 8.66 12.67 -14.11
N HIS A 46 8.58 13.90 -13.56
CA HIS A 46 8.59 15.14 -14.36
C HIS A 46 9.65 16.19 -13.99
N LYS A 47 10.70 15.85 -13.23
CA LYS A 47 11.58 16.90 -12.66
C LYS A 47 12.86 17.27 -13.42
N LYS A 48 13.18 16.69 -14.59
CA LYS A 48 14.48 16.98 -15.23
C LYS A 48 14.48 17.80 -16.51
N ASP A 49 13.40 17.84 -17.31
CA ASP A 49 13.45 18.52 -18.62
C ASP A 49 12.33 19.54 -18.92
N GLU A 50 11.43 19.86 -17.98
CA GLU A 50 10.39 20.87 -18.26
C GLU A 50 10.87 22.31 -17.99
N PRO A 51 10.86 23.20 -19.00
CA PRO A 51 11.12 24.62 -18.78
C PRO A 51 10.03 25.20 -17.87
N LYS A 52 10.45 25.98 -16.86
CA LYS A 52 9.59 26.61 -15.82
C LYS A 52 8.50 27.55 -16.37
N SER A 53 8.46 27.77 -17.68
CA SER A 53 7.52 28.61 -18.40
C SER A 53 6.41 27.77 -19.03
N LYS A 54 5.35 27.56 -18.25
CA LYS A 54 3.95 27.21 -18.60
C LYS A 54 3.47 26.09 -17.68
N LYS A 55 2.75 26.48 -16.63
CA LYS A 55 1.87 25.59 -15.86
C LYS A 55 0.70 25.13 -16.74
N VAL A 56 0.97 24.34 -17.77
CA VAL A 56 -0.09 23.58 -18.44
C VAL A 56 -0.50 22.49 -17.45
N LYS A 57 -1.79 22.41 -17.10
CA LYS A 57 -2.32 21.27 -16.36
C LYS A 57 -2.07 20.02 -17.21
N LYS A 58 -0.99 19.30 -16.94
CA LYS A 58 -0.66 18.06 -17.62
C LYS A 58 -1.67 17.01 -17.16
N VAL A 59 -2.39 16.45 -18.12
CA VAL A 59 -3.54 15.55 -17.91
C VAL A 59 -3.09 14.15 -17.47
N ASN A 60 -1.81 13.80 -17.68
CA ASN A 60 -1.31 12.45 -17.46
C ASN A 60 -0.46 12.44 -16.19
N SER A 61 -1.12 12.18 -15.07
CA SER A 61 -0.48 11.98 -13.79
C SER A 61 0.01 10.53 -13.72
N ASN A 62 1.32 10.31 -13.94
CA ASN A 62 1.96 9.00 -13.77
C ASN A 62 2.01 8.64 -12.27
N GLU A 63 0.85 8.29 -11.73
CA GLU A 63 0.63 8.05 -10.30
C GLU A 63 0.34 6.59 -10.07
N ILE A 64 0.89 6.05 -8.97
CA ILE A 64 0.50 4.74 -8.47
C ILE A 64 -0.59 4.96 -7.44
N LYS A 65 -1.81 4.49 -7.72
CA LYS A 65 -2.90 4.50 -6.75
C LYS A 65 -2.72 3.31 -5.80
N THR A 66 -2.70 3.55 -4.51
CA THR A 66 -2.55 2.50 -3.50
C THR A 66 -3.60 2.60 -2.41
N ALA A 67 -3.98 1.45 -1.88
CA ALA A 67 -4.82 1.27 -0.73
C ALA A 67 -4.34 0.02 0.02
N ALA A 68 -4.70 -0.11 1.29
CA ALA A 68 -4.31 -1.25 2.11
C ALA A 68 -5.50 -1.70 2.97
N THR A 69 -5.54 -3.00 3.25
CA THR A 69 -6.47 -3.61 4.20
C THR A 69 -5.71 -4.67 4.98
N THR A 70 -6.07 -4.86 6.25
CA THR A 70 -5.33 -5.71 7.18
C THR A 70 -6.29 -6.54 8.02
N MET A 71 -5.98 -7.83 8.17
CA MET A 71 -6.66 -8.69 9.14
C MET A 71 -6.08 -8.45 10.53
N ILE A 72 -6.95 -8.24 11.52
CA ILE A 72 -6.52 -8.06 12.91
C ILE A 72 -6.35 -9.42 13.58
N PHE A 73 -5.10 -9.85 13.76
CA PHE A 73 -4.78 -11.11 14.44
C PHE A 73 -4.67 -10.97 15.94
N ALA A 74 -4.17 -9.83 16.42
CA ALA A 74 -3.92 -9.58 17.83
C ALA A 74 -4.43 -8.19 18.20
N ASN A 75 -5.27 -8.13 19.23
CA ASN A 75 -5.68 -6.87 19.83
C ASN A 75 -4.72 -6.55 20.98
N ARG A 76 -3.94 -5.48 20.83
CA ARG A 76 -2.91 -5.08 21.80
C ARG A 76 -3.45 -4.30 23.00
N VAL A 77 -4.74 -3.95 23.01
CA VAL A 77 -5.39 -3.33 24.19
C VAL A 77 -5.74 -4.38 25.22
N ASN A 78 -6.29 -5.52 24.80
CA ASN A 78 -6.72 -6.60 25.70
C ASN A 78 -5.89 -7.89 25.55
N ASN A 79 -4.84 -7.86 24.71
CA ASN A 79 -3.96 -9.00 24.39
C ASN A 79 -4.73 -10.26 23.93
N THR A 80 -5.88 -10.09 23.27
CA THR A 80 -6.65 -11.20 22.69
C THR A 80 -6.18 -11.49 21.27
N PHE A 81 -6.31 -12.74 20.86
CA PHE A 81 -5.96 -13.21 19.53
C PHE A 81 -7.19 -13.76 18.81
N ILE A 82 -7.19 -13.65 17.49
CA ILE A 82 -8.20 -14.30 16.66
C ILE A 82 -8.11 -15.83 16.79
N SER A 83 -9.26 -16.51 16.79
CA SER A 83 -9.30 -17.98 16.72
C SER A 83 -8.81 -18.47 15.35
N SER A 84 -7.99 -19.52 15.34
CA SER A 84 -7.45 -20.15 14.13
C SER A 84 -8.53 -20.59 13.14
N GLU A 85 -9.70 -21.01 13.64
CA GLU A 85 -10.83 -21.44 12.83
C GLU A 85 -11.43 -20.29 12.00
N LYS A 86 -11.29 -19.04 12.46
CA LYS A 86 -11.81 -17.85 11.76
C LYS A 86 -10.87 -17.33 10.68
N ILE A 87 -9.59 -17.69 10.73
CA ILE A 87 -8.57 -17.17 9.80
C ILE A 87 -8.92 -17.51 8.35
N PRO A 88 -9.22 -18.78 7.97
CA PRO A 88 -9.52 -19.12 6.59
C PRO A 88 -10.76 -18.40 6.06
N ILE A 89 -11.79 -18.26 6.90
CA ILE A 89 -13.05 -17.60 6.54
C ILE A 89 -12.82 -16.12 6.25
N LEU A 90 -12.03 -15.44 7.10
CA LEU A 90 -11.71 -14.02 6.88
C LEU A 90 -10.78 -13.83 5.69
N GLN A 91 -9.79 -14.71 5.51
CA GLN A 91 -8.86 -14.65 4.40
C GLN A 91 -9.59 -14.77 3.07
N ASP A 92 -10.48 -15.75 2.91
CA ASP A 92 -11.27 -15.93 1.68
C ASP A 92 -12.12 -14.69 1.37
N LYS A 93 -12.86 -14.20 2.37
CA LYS A 93 -13.69 -12.98 2.22
C LYS A 93 -12.86 -11.76 1.89
N MET A 94 -11.71 -11.58 2.55
CA MET A 94 -10.82 -10.46 2.32
C MET A 94 -10.24 -10.50 0.90
N ILE A 95 -9.70 -11.64 0.47
CA ILE A 95 -9.11 -11.80 -0.88
C ILE A 95 -10.16 -11.49 -1.93
N LYS A 96 -11.36 -12.09 -1.83
CA LYS A 96 -12.44 -11.82 -2.76
C LYS A 96 -12.78 -10.33 -2.80
N SER A 97 -12.94 -9.70 -1.64
CA SER A 97 -13.29 -8.27 -1.55
C SER A 97 -12.20 -7.37 -2.15
N ILE A 98 -10.92 -7.70 -1.97
CA ILE A 98 -9.81 -6.97 -2.58
C ILE A 98 -9.87 -7.10 -4.09
N LEU A 99 -10.00 -8.33 -4.62
CA LEU A 99 -10.06 -8.57 -6.07
C LEU A 99 -11.29 -7.89 -6.70
N ASP A 100 -12.46 -8.01 -6.07
CA ASP A 100 -13.70 -7.34 -6.48
C ASP A 100 -13.54 -5.80 -6.46
N SER A 101 -12.77 -5.26 -5.53
CA SER A 101 -12.49 -3.82 -5.47
C SER A 101 -11.53 -3.41 -6.59
N LEU A 102 -10.47 -4.19 -6.83
CA LEU A 102 -9.46 -3.90 -7.86
C LEU A 102 -10.08 -3.82 -9.26
N ILE A 103 -11.03 -4.70 -9.60
CA ILE A 103 -11.73 -4.65 -10.90
C ILE A 103 -12.64 -3.42 -11.06
N GLN A 104 -13.04 -2.78 -9.95
CA GLN A 104 -13.89 -1.58 -9.97
C GLN A 104 -13.07 -0.29 -10.03
N ILE A 105 -11.76 -0.35 -9.79
CA ILE A 105 -10.90 0.84 -9.82
C ILE A 105 -10.71 1.29 -11.27
N ASN A 106 -11.20 2.48 -11.57
CA ASN A 106 -10.92 3.13 -12.86
C ASN A 106 -9.48 3.67 -12.88
N LEU A 107 -8.67 3.14 -13.80
CA LEU A 107 -7.28 3.55 -14.01
C LEU A 107 -7.13 4.65 -15.08
N GLY A 108 -8.22 5.07 -15.73
CA GLY A 108 -8.21 6.03 -16.84
C GLY A 108 -8.23 5.35 -18.20
N GLU A 109 -7.88 6.10 -19.24
CA GLU A 109 -7.78 5.59 -20.60
C GLU A 109 -6.41 4.94 -20.85
N GLU A 110 -6.31 3.99 -21.78
CA GLU A 110 -5.07 3.25 -22.09
C GLU A 110 -3.87 4.18 -22.38
N LYS A 111 -4.13 5.30 -23.05
CA LYS A 111 -3.13 6.34 -23.37
C LYS A 111 -2.51 7.01 -22.13
N ASP A 112 -3.16 6.90 -20.98
CA ASP A 112 -2.74 7.49 -19.71
C ASP A 112 -2.01 6.46 -18.83
N LEU A 113 -2.01 5.18 -19.23
CA LEU A 113 -1.29 4.09 -18.57
C LEU A 113 0.18 4.05 -19.00
N GLN A 114 1.00 3.37 -18.19
CA GLN A 114 2.40 3.12 -18.54
C GLN A 114 2.50 2.27 -19.82
N PRO A 115 3.36 2.63 -20.78
CA PRO A 115 3.51 1.87 -22.02
C PRO A 115 4.06 0.46 -21.72
N VAL A 116 3.61 -0.52 -22.50
CA VAL A 116 4.10 -1.90 -22.41
C VAL A 116 5.55 -2.01 -22.91
N GLU A 117 5.91 -1.25 -23.94
CA GLU A 117 7.28 -1.20 -24.48
C GLU A 117 8.28 -0.70 -23.44
N GLY A 118 9.36 -1.44 -23.22
CA GLY A 118 10.37 -1.15 -22.20
C GLY A 118 9.92 -1.46 -20.77
N SER A 119 8.68 -1.92 -20.56
CA SER A 119 8.20 -2.35 -19.26
C SER A 119 8.58 -3.80 -18.96
N VAL A 120 8.44 -4.20 -17.69
CA VAL A 120 8.63 -5.60 -17.26
C VAL A 120 7.62 -6.58 -17.87
N TRP A 121 6.53 -6.07 -18.46
CA TRP A 121 5.45 -6.86 -19.04
C TRP A 121 5.63 -7.11 -20.54
N GLU A 122 6.62 -6.46 -21.17
CA GLU A 122 6.81 -6.52 -22.62
C GLU A 122 7.01 -7.96 -23.13
N SER A 123 7.75 -8.79 -22.40
CA SER A 123 7.98 -10.20 -22.76
C SER A 123 6.71 -11.04 -22.66
N MET A 124 5.92 -10.86 -21.59
CA MET A 124 4.71 -11.63 -21.37
C MET A 124 3.68 -11.39 -22.49
N VAL A 125 3.51 -10.15 -22.94
CA VAL A 125 2.56 -9.84 -24.02
C VAL A 125 2.98 -10.47 -25.35
N LYS A 126 4.28 -10.53 -25.63
CA LYS A 126 4.81 -11.19 -26.84
C LYS A 126 4.53 -12.69 -26.86
N ASP A 127 4.57 -13.34 -25.68
CA ASP A 127 4.33 -14.77 -25.55
C ASP A 127 2.85 -15.17 -25.71
N PHE A 128 1.90 -14.26 -25.40
CA PHE A 128 0.47 -14.50 -25.61
C PHE A 128 -0.01 -14.28 -27.05
N GLN A 129 0.82 -13.66 -27.90
CA GLN A 129 0.48 -13.38 -29.31
C GLN A 129 1.02 -14.43 -30.28
N ASN A 130 1.80 -15.41 -29.80
CA ASN A 130 2.27 -16.58 -30.55
C ASN A 130 1.47 -17.83 -30.19
#